data_AF-A0A2D5P891-F1
#
_entry.id   AF-A0A2D5P891-F1
#
_cell.length_a   1.000
_cell.length_b   1.000
_cell.length_c   1.000
_cell.angle_alpha   90.00
_cell.angle_beta   90.00
_cell.angle_gamma   90.00
#
_symmetry.space_group_name_H-M   'P 1'
#
loop_
_entity.id
_entity.type
_entity.pdbx_description
1 polymer ?
#
loop_
_entity_poly.entity_id
_entity_poly.type
_entity_poly.pdbx_seq_one_letter_code
_entity_poly.pdbx_strand_id
1 'polypeptide(L)'
;MKIDDLSRNQRNIIAILEKVKEGTTSELTKELGLPRRTFLDNINFLIKHGLVKKSGSGKGTFYSRVIINEYIAKEITVFKEGIRFGVLQFGANGFEFTYDKNYKGEKPSDLLENVQSPDLFPEFENLIPEYARRDKLVNEYDTEYLSELLVHLKNTHGAYDFINSYEESKYVSDYSNRPSWYSVKNKILGSNDYPNILYGFNLNVEKEILTAKTKGEHSALSGNQNKVDINIDFENRDIVEVKKDEVALYLLKPYSEDLSSYFEQFKKRDKGYYPHIAINEHLFMSFAKNELGFNVPYTALIEGEKEFHYIVRRYDRYENYKYHQKDFAQYLGIKSTQKYKTTSELLFTKLNEIIYSEDEKFDALRFYFYSSIINHSDLHAKNIGALNIGREKNILAPLYDVISVGVYHGNSDALGLSINSRYLHKKVKFRVEDFYGLADILGINKDKFKIAVKEILITFIEKFPTYIERSKELLKYSSLEINNTRNGYTNFIIKLANFYNQKIVEFMKLDILRDLEIEKYKEKLQEDKLLKYTKQELRKIHENYNIDKD
;
A
#
# COMPACT_ATOMS: atom_id res chain seq x y z
N MET A 1 -32.33 21.28 10.35
CA MET A 1 -32.52 22.13 9.14
C MET A 1 -31.70 21.51 8.01
N LYS A 2 -31.60 22.06 6.80
CA LYS A 2 -30.56 21.76 5.80
C LYS A 2 -30.07 23.12 5.26
N ILE A 3 -28.87 23.23 4.68
CA ILE A 3 -28.46 24.51 4.02
C ILE A 3 -29.49 24.91 2.96
N ASP A 4 -30.07 23.93 2.28
CA ASP A 4 -31.06 24.17 1.24
C ASP A 4 -32.39 24.72 1.76
N ASP A 5 -32.69 24.50 3.05
CA ASP A 5 -33.86 25.07 3.73
C ASP A 5 -33.64 26.54 4.14
N LEU A 6 -32.43 27.08 3.96
CA LEU A 6 -32.10 28.46 4.29
C LEU A 6 -32.52 29.44 3.20
N SER A 7 -32.95 30.62 3.64
CA SER A 7 -33.16 31.75 2.76
C SER A 7 -31.86 32.11 2.03
N ARG A 8 -31.97 32.73 0.86
CA ARG A 8 -30.80 33.20 0.09
C ARG A 8 -29.85 34.06 0.94
N ASN A 9 -30.40 34.92 1.79
CA ASN A 9 -29.62 35.79 2.67
C ASN A 9 -28.92 35.00 3.78
N GLN A 10 -29.56 33.98 4.34
CA GLN A 10 -28.95 33.09 5.34
C GLN A 10 -27.79 32.28 4.75
N ARG A 11 -27.96 31.73 3.55
CA ARG A 11 -26.88 31.03 2.83
C ARG A 11 -25.70 31.94 2.53
N ASN A 12 -25.97 33.16 2.06
CA ASN A 12 -24.91 34.14 1.81
C ASN A 12 -24.16 34.54 3.09
N ILE A 13 -24.87 34.70 4.22
CA ILE A 13 -24.26 34.98 5.52
C ILE A 13 -23.37 33.83 5.98
N ILE A 14 -23.80 32.58 5.79
CA ILE A 14 -22.97 31.40 6.08
C ILE A 14 -21.72 31.39 5.20
N ALA A 15 -21.89 31.52 3.88
CA ALA A 15 -20.80 31.49 2.92
C ALA A 15 -19.74 32.57 3.19
N ILE A 16 -20.17 33.78 3.57
CA ILE A 16 -19.21 34.83 3.90
C ILE A 16 -18.49 34.53 5.22
N LEU A 17 -19.17 34.01 6.23
CA LEU A 17 -18.56 33.65 7.52
C LEU A 17 -17.58 32.47 7.38
N GLU A 18 -17.81 31.57 6.43
CA GLU A 18 -16.85 30.52 6.05
C GLU A 18 -15.59 31.13 5.43
N LYS A 19 -15.75 32.18 4.61
CA LYS A 19 -14.62 32.89 3.98
C LYS A 19 -13.82 33.74 4.97
N VAL A 20 -14.47 34.53 5.82
CA VAL A 20 -13.79 35.51 6.70
C VAL A 20 -13.48 34.97 8.10
N LYS A 21 -13.96 33.76 8.43
CA LYS A 21 -13.84 33.06 9.74
C LYS A 21 -14.58 33.75 10.89
N GLU A 22 -14.42 35.06 11.04
CA GLU A 22 -15.18 35.91 11.95
C GLU A 22 -15.36 37.31 11.38
N GLY A 23 -16.45 37.99 11.76
CA GLY A 23 -16.67 39.37 11.34
C GLY A 23 -17.70 40.09 12.19
N THR A 24 -17.58 41.41 12.24
CA THR A 24 -18.55 42.30 12.89
C THR A 24 -19.77 42.52 12.00
N THR A 25 -20.87 43.02 12.57
CA THR A 25 -22.05 43.42 11.77
C THR A 25 -21.69 44.40 10.65
N SER A 26 -20.78 45.34 10.88
CA SER A 26 -20.43 46.36 9.88
C SER A 26 -19.64 45.79 8.71
N GLU A 27 -18.71 44.88 8.98
CA GLU A 27 -17.91 44.22 7.95
C GLU A 27 -18.79 43.30 7.09
N LEU A 28 -19.57 42.45 7.74
CA LEU A 28 -20.41 41.46 7.07
C LEU A 28 -21.54 42.10 6.25
N THR A 29 -22.19 43.16 6.77
CA THR A 29 -23.23 43.88 6.01
C THR A 29 -22.66 44.59 4.78
N LYS A 30 -21.45 45.16 4.90
CA LYS A 30 -20.75 45.81 3.79
C LYS A 30 -20.37 44.81 2.70
N GLU A 31 -19.82 43.66 3.08
CA GLU A 31 -19.39 42.64 2.11
C GLU A 31 -20.57 41.92 1.44
N LEU A 32 -21.68 41.73 2.17
CA LEU A 32 -22.89 41.10 1.63
C LEU A 32 -23.82 42.07 0.88
N GLY A 33 -23.61 43.38 0.99
CA GLY A 33 -24.53 44.38 0.45
C GLY A 33 -25.93 44.33 1.07
N LEU A 34 -26.06 43.86 2.32
CA LEU A 34 -27.34 43.68 2.99
C LEU A 34 -27.65 44.84 3.95
N PRO A 35 -28.90 45.36 3.98
CA PRO A 35 -29.31 46.31 5.01
C PRO A 35 -29.12 45.75 6.41
N ARG A 36 -28.65 46.58 7.35
CA ARG A 36 -28.31 46.15 8.73
C ARG A 36 -29.45 45.40 9.43
N ARG A 37 -30.70 45.87 9.26
CA ARG A 37 -31.88 45.22 9.85
C ARG A 37 -32.07 43.81 9.29
N THR A 38 -32.03 43.67 7.97
CA THR A 38 -32.13 42.38 7.27
C THR A 38 -31.01 41.41 7.68
N PHE A 39 -29.77 41.89 7.81
CA PHE A 39 -28.67 41.07 8.32
C PHE A 39 -28.93 40.61 9.76
N LEU A 40 -29.35 41.51 10.65
CA LEU A 40 -29.62 41.18 12.05
C LEU A 40 -30.74 40.14 12.20
N ASP A 41 -31.81 40.23 11.40
CA ASP A 41 -32.89 39.25 11.42
C ASP A 41 -32.40 37.86 10.99
N ASN A 42 -31.58 37.78 9.93
CA ASN A 42 -31.06 36.52 9.42
C ASN A 42 -29.94 35.93 10.30
N ILE A 43 -29.01 36.75 10.80
CA ILE A 43 -27.92 36.27 11.70
C ILE A 43 -28.49 35.77 13.03
N ASN A 44 -29.51 36.43 13.59
CA ASN A 44 -30.16 35.98 14.84
C ASN A 44 -30.91 34.65 14.63
N PHE A 45 -31.55 34.46 13.47
CA PHE A 45 -32.11 33.16 13.11
C PHE A 45 -31.03 32.08 13.06
N LEU A 46 -29.89 32.35 12.42
CA LEU A 46 -28.77 31.41 12.34
C LEU A 46 -28.19 31.09 13.72
N ILE A 47 -28.05 32.08 14.61
CA ILE A 47 -27.59 31.88 15.99
C ILE A 47 -28.57 30.99 16.77
N LYS A 48 -29.88 31.25 16.66
CA LYS A 48 -30.91 30.46 17.32
C LYS A 48 -30.89 28.98 16.91
N HIS A 49 -30.51 28.70 15.67
CA HIS A 49 -30.41 27.34 15.13
C HIS A 49 -29.00 26.75 15.24
N GLY A 50 -28.12 27.37 16.02
CA GLY A 50 -26.77 26.85 16.28
C GLY A 50 -25.82 26.95 15.09
N LEU A 51 -26.16 27.68 14.03
CA LEU A 51 -25.36 27.79 12.80
C LEU A 51 -24.28 28.86 12.88
N VAL A 52 -24.43 29.85 13.76
CA VAL A 52 -23.48 30.93 13.96
C VAL A 52 -23.32 31.15 15.45
N LYS A 53 -22.08 31.35 15.92
CA LYS A 53 -21.80 31.76 17.30
C LYS A 53 -21.50 33.24 17.32
N LYS A 54 -22.04 33.90 18.34
CA LYS A 54 -21.78 35.29 18.67
C LYS A 54 -20.75 35.34 19.79
N SER A 55 -19.67 36.09 19.61
CA SER A 55 -18.65 36.37 20.63
C SER A 55 -18.53 37.88 20.88
N GLY A 56 -18.12 38.26 22.10
CA GLY A 56 -17.97 39.66 22.51
C GLY A 56 -19.28 40.41 22.83
N SER A 57 -19.17 41.72 23.11
CA SER A 57 -20.31 42.57 23.52
C SER A 57 -20.22 43.99 22.93
N GLY A 58 -21.38 44.64 22.77
CA GLY A 58 -21.46 46.01 22.25
C GLY A 58 -20.89 46.15 20.82
N LYS A 59 -20.01 47.14 20.61
CA LYS A 59 -19.32 47.39 19.33
C LYS A 59 -18.30 46.29 18.96
N GLY A 60 -17.89 45.46 19.91
CA GLY A 60 -17.00 44.31 19.69
C GLY A 60 -17.75 42.99 19.53
N THR A 61 -18.94 43.02 18.92
CA THR A 61 -19.69 41.80 18.62
C THR A 61 -19.17 41.17 17.34
N PHE A 62 -18.65 39.95 17.43
CA PHE A 62 -18.20 39.15 16.30
C PHE A 62 -19.12 37.96 16.09
N TYR A 63 -19.29 37.59 14.84
CA TYR A 63 -20.02 36.42 14.40
C TYR A 63 -19.06 35.48 13.70
N SER A 64 -19.13 34.20 14.02
CA SER A 64 -18.35 33.16 13.36
C SER A 64 -19.23 31.95 13.12
N ARG A 65 -18.95 31.20 12.04
CA ARG A 65 -19.70 30.00 11.70
C ARG A 65 -19.52 28.95 12.80
N VAL A 66 -20.63 28.34 13.22
CA VAL A 66 -20.59 27.06 13.95
C VAL A 66 -20.74 25.98 12.89
N ILE A 67 -19.71 25.15 12.77
CA ILE A 67 -19.67 24.06 11.82
C ILE A 67 -20.57 22.95 12.38
N ILE A 68 -21.67 22.66 11.70
CA ILE A 68 -22.56 21.53 11.97
C ILE A 68 -22.47 20.63 10.74
N ASN A 69 -22.07 19.37 10.93
CA ASN A 69 -21.78 18.41 9.86
C ASN A 69 -22.94 18.24 8.85
N GLU A 70 -24.20 18.31 9.30
CA GLU A 70 -25.40 18.21 8.46
C GLU A 70 -25.53 19.35 7.41
N TYR A 71 -24.77 20.45 7.57
CA TYR A 71 -24.86 21.70 6.82
C TYR A 71 -23.55 22.09 6.18
N ILE A 72 -22.65 21.15 5.96
CA ILE A 72 -21.41 21.41 5.25
C ILE A 72 -21.67 21.18 3.75
N ALA A 73 -21.17 22.07 2.90
CA ALA A 73 -21.09 21.77 1.47
C ALA A 73 -20.28 20.48 1.32
N LYS A 74 -20.91 19.41 0.82
CA LYS A 74 -20.31 18.07 0.66
C LYS A 74 -19.31 18.10 -0.49
N GLU A 75 -18.23 18.82 -0.26
CA GLU A 75 -17.20 19.15 -1.23
C GLU A 75 -15.82 19.00 -0.58
N ILE A 76 -14.95 18.26 -1.25
CA ILE A 76 -13.56 18.08 -0.89
C ILE A 76 -12.71 18.67 -2.00
N THR A 77 -11.87 19.64 -1.65
CA THR A 77 -10.81 20.11 -2.53
C THR A 77 -9.67 19.11 -2.49
N VAL A 78 -9.27 18.64 -3.67
CA VAL A 78 -8.18 17.68 -3.85
C VAL A 78 -6.94 18.42 -4.31
N PHE A 79 -5.81 18.16 -3.67
CA PHE A 79 -4.50 18.61 -4.10
C PHE A 79 -3.66 17.40 -4.51
N LYS A 80 -2.85 17.56 -5.56
CA LYS A 80 -1.87 16.59 -6.03
C LYS A 80 -0.51 17.27 -6.02
N GLU A 81 0.41 16.79 -5.17
CA GLU A 81 1.74 17.39 -5.00
C GLU A 81 1.70 18.91 -4.70
N GLY A 82 0.74 19.33 -3.86
CA GLY A 82 0.54 20.74 -3.50
C GLY A 82 -0.21 21.58 -4.54
N ILE A 83 -0.45 21.05 -5.73
CA ILE A 83 -1.20 21.72 -6.80
C ILE A 83 -2.68 21.39 -6.66
N ARG A 84 -3.54 22.41 -6.69
CA ARG A 84 -5.00 22.23 -6.69
C ARG A 84 -5.41 21.39 -7.91
N PHE A 85 -5.90 20.19 -7.66
CA PHE A 85 -6.25 19.21 -8.68
C PHE A 85 -7.69 19.39 -9.14
N GLY A 86 -8.61 19.59 -8.19
CA GLY A 86 -10.02 19.80 -8.46
C GLY A 86 -10.87 19.72 -7.20
N VAL A 87 -12.18 19.63 -7.39
CA VAL A 87 -13.17 19.52 -6.31
C VAL A 87 -14.01 18.27 -6.54
N LEU A 88 -14.07 17.41 -5.52
CA LEU A 88 -14.98 16.28 -5.43
C LEU A 88 -16.23 16.71 -4.68
N GLN A 89 -17.37 16.73 -5.37
CA GLN A 89 -18.69 16.95 -4.80
C GLN A 89 -19.38 15.61 -4.56
N PHE A 90 -20.14 15.48 -3.48
CA PHE A 90 -20.85 14.25 -3.15
C PHE A 90 -22.17 14.49 -2.41
N GLY A 91 -23.08 13.52 -2.43
CA GLY A 91 -24.35 13.62 -1.69
C GLY A 91 -25.38 12.59 -2.17
N ALA A 92 -26.66 12.90 -1.95
CA ALA A 92 -27.77 12.01 -2.29
C ALA A 92 -27.83 11.65 -3.79
N ASN A 93 -27.32 12.52 -4.65
CA ASN A 93 -27.31 12.30 -6.10
C ASN A 93 -26.01 11.60 -6.57
N GLY A 94 -25.15 11.14 -5.67
CA GLY A 94 -23.86 10.51 -6.01
C GLY A 94 -22.70 11.50 -5.95
N PHE A 95 -21.70 11.28 -6.80
CA PHE A 95 -20.39 11.94 -6.83
C PHE A 95 -20.16 12.65 -8.15
N GLU A 96 -19.53 13.81 -8.12
CA GLU A 96 -19.12 14.56 -9.30
C GLU A 96 -17.73 15.16 -9.05
N PHE A 97 -16.87 15.15 -10.07
CA PHE A 97 -15.54 15.75 -9.97
C PHE A 97 -15.36 16.84 -11.02
N THR A 98 -14.83 17.98 -10.60
CA THR A 98 -14.49 19.10 -11.48
C THR A 98 -13.01 19.44 -11.31
N TYR A 99 -12.25 19.37 -12.40
CA TYR A 99 -10.83 19.73 -12.37
C TYR A 99 -10.64 21.24 -12.14
N ASP A 100 -9.54 21.61 -11.50
CA ASP A 100 -9.14 23.02 -11.44
C ASP A 100 -8.83 23.53 -12.86
N LYS A 101 -9.32 24.74 -13.19
CA LYS A 101 -9.12 25.35 -14.52
C LYS A 101 -7.64 25.56 -14.86
N ASN A 102 -6.78 25.67 -13.85
CA ASN A 102 -5.35 25.86 -14.00
C ASN A 102 -4.56 24.55 -13.89
N TYR A 103 -5.21 23.41 -13.61
CA TYR A 103 -4.52 22.12 -13.58
C TYR A 103 -4.16 21.69 -15.00
N LYS A 104 -2.86 21.43 -15.22
CA LYS A 104 -2.27 21.08 -16.53
C LYS A 104 -1.63 19.69 -16.55
N GLY A 105 -1.72 18.94 -15.46
CA GLY A 105 -1.16 17.60 -15.35
C GLY A 105 -2.07 16.54 -15.97
N GLU A 106 -1.70 15.28 -15.76
CA GLU A 106 -2.48 14.12 -16.20
C GLU A 106 -3.88 14.12 -15.56
N LYS A 107 -4.92 13.91 -16.38
CA LYS A 107 -6.30 13.70 -15.96
C LYS A 107 -6.64 12.20 -16.08
N PRO A 108 -6.85 11.46 -14.97
CA PRO A 108 -7.18 10.04 -15.01
C PRO A 108 -8.44 9.77 -15.86
N SER A 109 -8.40 8.73 -16.69
CA SER A 109 -9.49 8.39 -17.60
C SER A 109 -10.76 7.93 -16.89
N ASP A 110 -10.63 7.39 -15.69
CA ASP A 110 -11.74 6.94 -14.83
C ASP A 110 -12.33 8.07 -13.97
N LEU A 111 -11.65 9.22 -13.88
CA LEU A 111 -12.12 10.40 -13.18
C LEU A 111 -12.75 11.39 -14.17
N LEU A 112 -13.98 11.06 -14.58
CA LEU A 112 -14.75 11.82 -15.55
C LEU A 112 -15.15 13.21 -15.01
N GLU A 113 -14.84 14.25 -15.78
CA GLU A 113 -15.12 15.64 -15.41
C GLU A 113 -16.59 16.00 -15.64
N ASN A 114 -17.25 16.56 -14.63
CA ASN A 114 -18.65 16.99 -14.67
C ASN A 114 -19.63 15.87 -15.09
N VAL A 115 -19.30 14.63 -14.74
CA VAL A 115 -20.16 13.46 -14.92
C VAL A 115 -20.55 12.92 -13.56
N GLN A 116 -21.85 12.80 -13.35
CA GLN A 116 -22.40 12.24 -12.13
C GLN A 116 -22.18 10.72 -12.08
N SER A 117 -21.55 10.24 -11.02
CA SER A 117 -21.32 8.84 -10.72
C SER A 117 -22.11 8.42 -9.47
N PRO A 118 -22.82 7.28 -9.47
CA PRO A 118 -23.48 6.79 -8.26
C PRO A 118 -22.48 6.32 -7.19
N ASP A 119 -21.28 5.94 -7.60
CA ASP A 119 -20.21 5.45 -6.74
C ASP A 119 -19.02 6.42 -6.69
N LEU A 120 -18.23 6.35 -5.61
CA LEU A 120 -16.95 7.06 -5.54
C LEU A 120 -16.02 6.55 -6.66
N PHE A 121 -15.36 7.49 -7.34
CA PHE A 121 -14.45 7.19 -8.45
C PHE A 121 -13.33 6.22 -8.01
N PRO A 122 -12.96 5.21 -8.83
CA PRO A 122 -11.90 4.26 -8.50
C PRO A 122 -10.56 4.92 -8.16
N GLU A 123 -10.22 6.04 -8.81
CA GLU A 123 -9.07 6.89 -8.48
C GLU A 123 -8.97 7.19 -6.98
N PHE A 124 -10.09 7.50 -6.32
CA PHE A 124 -10.13 7.85 -4.89
C PHE A 124 -10.54 6.66 -4.00
N GLU A 125 -11.43 5.78 -4.47
CA GLU A 125 -11.88 4.60 -3.70
C GLU A 125 -10.72 3.66 -3.37
N ASN A 126 -9.78 3.48 -4.30
CA ASN A 126 -8.62 2.61 -4.09
C ASN A 126 -7.62 3.15 -3.04
N LEU A 127 -7.72 4.42 -2.66
CA LEU A 127 -6.90 5.02 -1.58
C LEU A 127 -7.40 4.62 -0.18
N ILE A 128 -8.67 4.23 -0.08
CA ILE A 128 -9.31 3.91 1.20
C ILE A 128 -8.99 2.46 1.58
N PRO A 129 -8.66 2.15 2.86
CA PRO A 129 -8.55 0.78 3.33
C PRO A 129 -9.76 -0.10 2.99
N GLU A 130 -9.53 -1.41 2.94
CA GLU A 130 -10.51 -2.39 2.49
C GLU A 130 -11.13 -3.16 3.68
N TYR A 131 -12.36 -3.67 3.49
CA TYR A 131 -13.06 -4.57 4.43
C TYR A 131 -13.10 -4.05 5.88
N ALA A 132 -12.69 -4.87 6.86
CA ALA A 132 -12.79 -4.53 8.28
C ALA A 132 -12.04 -3.24 8.66
N ARG A 133 -10.97 -2.88 7.92
CA ARG A 133 -10.25 -1.61 8.13
C ARG A 133 -11.09 -0.41 7.71
N ARG A 134 -11.84 -0.54 6.61
CA ARG A 134 -12.82 0.45 6.19
C ARG A 134 -13.91 0.61 7.24
N ASP A 135 -14.44 -0.50 7.75
CA ASP A 135 -15.51 -0.47 8.75
C ASP A 135 -15.06 0.23 10.03
N LYS A 136 -13.80 0.02 10.46
CA LYS A 136 -13.20 0.77 11.57
C LYS A 136 -13.19 2.28 11.31
N LEU A 137 -12.73 2.70 10.13
CA LEU A 137 -12.70 4.12 9.75
C LEU A 137 -14.11 4.74 9.70
N VAL A 138 -15.07 4.06 9.08
CA VAL A 138 -16.47 4.52 9.01
C VAL A 138 -17.05 4.69 10.42
N ASN A 139 -16.81 3.73 11.32
CA ASN A 139 -17.28 3.81 12.69
C ASN A 139 -16.52 4.85 13.54
N GLU A 140 -15.21 5.03 13.30
CA GLU A 140 -14.38 6.00 14.04
C GLU A 140 -14.80 7.44 13.75
N TYR A 141 -15.13 7.74 12.49
CA TYR A 141 -15.47 9.09 12.04
C TYR A 141 -16.97 9.32 11.85
N ASP A 142 -17.81 8.28 12.05
CA ASP A 142 -19.27 8.34 11.90
C ASP A 142 -19.71 8.95 10.56
N THR A 143 -19.10 8.49 9.47
CA THR A 143 -19.29 9.07 8.13
C THR A 143 -20.53 8.53 7.44
N GLU A 144 -21.32 9.41 6.82
CA GLU A 144 -22.47 9.04 5.99
C GLU A 144 -22.01 8.61 4.58
N TYR A 145 -20.97 9.27 4.04
CA TYR A 145 -20.42 9.00 2.72
C TYR A 145 -18.98 8.51 2.80
N LEU A 146 -18.65 7.53 1.97
CA LEU A 146 -17.31 6.97 1.91
C LEU A 146 -16.23 8.04 1.59
N SER A 147 -16.57 9.08 0.82
CA SER A 147 -15.67 10.19 0.49
C SER A 147 -15.24 11.01 1.69
N GLU A 148 -16.05 11.07 2.76
CA GLU A 148 -15.70 11.80 3.98
C GLU A 148 -14.47 11.20 4.65
N LEU A 149 -14.20 9.91 4.45
CA LEU A 149 -12.97 9.31 4.96
C LEU A 149 -11.72 9.93 4.35
N LEU A 150 -11.76 10.39 3.09
CA LEU A 150 -10.59 10.88 2.35
C LEU A 150 -9.87 12.01 3.09
N VAL A 151 -10.60 12.92 3.75
CA VAL A 151 -9.99 14.06 4.49
C VAL A 151 -9.22 13.61 5.74
N HIS A 152 -9.48 12.39 6.22
CA HIS A 152 -8.79 11.79 7.36
C HIS A 152 -7.58 10.95 6.95
N LEU A 153 -7.40 10.65 5.65
CA LEU A 153 -6.32 9.80 5.16
C LEU A 153 -5.07 10.62 4.79
N LYS A 154 -4.31 11.10 5.79
CA LYS A 154 -3.09 11.92 5.56
C LYS A 154 -1.92 11.14 4.94
N ASN A 155 -1.82 9.85 5.24
CA ASN A 155 -0.76 8.96 4.80
C ASN A 155 -1.24 7.94 3.75
N THR A 156 -2.16 8.32 2.85
CA THR A 156 -2.49 7.48 1.67
C THR A 156 -1.26 7.21 0.80
N HIS A 157 -1.35 6.21 -0.07
CA HIS A 157 -0.32 6.01 -1.09
C HIS A 157 -0.35 7.13 -2.14
N GLY A 158 0.83 7.52 -2.64
CA GLY A 158 0.97 8.64 -3.57
C GLY A 158 0.95 10.00 -2.88
N ALA A 159 0.57 11.04 -3.62
CA ALA A 159 0.72 12.43 -3.22
C ALA A 159 -0.58 13.25 -3.31
N TYR A 160 -1.71 12.59 -3.07
CA TYR A 160 -2.98 13.29 -2.88
C TYR A 160 -3.11 13.83 -1.45
N ASP A 161 -3.65 15.04 -1.33
CA ASP A 161 -4.17 15.60 -0.09
C ASP A 161 -5.64 15.96 -0.30
N PHE A 162 -6.46 15.63 0.69
CA PHE A 162 -7.90 15.88 0.68
C PHE A 162 -8.25 16.82 1.82
N ILE A 163 -8.95 17.90 1.49
CA ILE A 163 -9.31 18.94 2.45
C ILE A 163 -10.75 19.33 2.18
N ASN A 164 -11.54 19.44 3.23
CA ASN A 164 -12.88 19.99 3.10
C ASN A 164 -12.79 21.38 2.43
N SER A 165 -13.58 21.65 1.40
CA SER A 165 -13.42 22.88 0.62
C SER A 165 -13.55 24.16 1.45
N TYR A 166 -14.37 24.15 2.51
CA TYR A 166 -14.49 25.29 3.44
C TYR A 166 -13.22 25.52 4.30
N GLU A 167 -12.30 24.55 4.36
CA GLU A 167 -11.02 24.62 5.04
C GLU A 167 -9.84 24.81 4.07
N GLU A 168 -10.09 24.98 2.77
CA GLU A 168 -9.05 25.11 1.74
C GLU A 168 -8.01 26.18 2.10
N SER A 169 -8.44 27.30 2.71
CA SER A 169 -7.57 28.39 3.18
C SER A 169 -6.54 27.99 4.25
N LYS A 170 -6.70 26.83 4.89
CA LYS A 170 -5.77 26.28 5.88
C LYS A 170 -4.72 25.38 5.24
N TYR A 171 -4.85 25.03 3.96
CA TYR A 171 -3.88 24.18 3.29
C TYR A 171 -2.57 24.92 3.09
N VAL A 172 -1.50 24.34 3.62
CA VAL A 172 -0.14 24.82 3.40
C VAL A 172 0.68 23.62 2.98
N SER A 173 1.24 23.70 1.78
CA SER A 173 2.27 22.77 1.32
C SER A 173 3.28 23.53 0.46
N ASP A 174 4.54 23.15 0.57
CA ASP A 174 5.61 23.70 -0.26
C ASP A 174 6.42 22.55 -0.85
N TYR A 175 6.27 22.35 -2.17
CA TYR A 175 7.01 21.36 -2.93
C TYR A 175 8.19 21.98 -3.72
N SER A 176 8.46 23.29 -3.55
CA SER A 176 9.48 24.01 -4.33
C SER A 176 10.89 23.45 -4.16
N ASN A 177 11.19 22.94 -2.96
CA ASN A 177 12.48 22.33 -2.63
C ASN A 177 12.44 20.79 -2.62
N ARG A 178 11.35 20.17 -3.12
CA ARG A 178 11.27 18.71 -3.19
C ARG A 178 12.38 18.18 -4.12
N PRO A 179 13.29 17.31 -3.63
CA PRO A 179 14.30 16.71 -4.48
C PRO A 179 13.67 15.81 -5.54
N SER A 180 14.36 15.57 -6.66
CA SER A 180 13.89 14.56 -7.61
C SER A 180 13.98 13.18 -6.97
N TRP A 181 13.03 12.29 -7.23
CA TRP A 181 13.04 10.95 -6.63
C TRP A 181 14.34 10.21 -6.92
N TYR A 182 14.90 10.32 -8.13
CA TYR A 182 16.18 9.71 -8.47
C TYR A 182 17.35 10.20 -7.59
N SER A 183 17.38 11.48 -7.22
CA SER A 183 18.46 12.02 -6.39
C SER A 183 18.45 11.46 -4.97
N VAL A 184 17.29 11.01 -4.48
CA VAL A 184 17.10 10.43 -3.15
C VAL A 184 16.83 8.92 -3.18
N LYS A 185 16.78 8.30 -4.37
CA LYS A 185 16.48 6.88 -4.60
C LYS A 185 17.28 5.98 -3.67
N ASN A 186 18.60 6.12 -3.63
CA ASN A 186 19.46 5.25 -2.81
C ASN A 186 19.22 5.43 -1.31
N LYS A 187 18.86 6.65 -0.87
CA LYS A 187 18.49 6.89 0.54
C LYS A 187 17.17 6.20 0.87
N ILE A 188 16.15 6.35 0.00
CA ILE A 188 14.82 5.75 0.18
C ILE A 188 14.89 4.23 0.12
N LEU A 189 15.57 3.68 -0.88
CA LEU A 189 15.66 2.23 -1.05
C LEU A 189 16.58 1.61 0.00
N GLY A 190 17.65 2.29 0.43
CA GLY A 190 18.60 1.76 1.41
C GLY A 190 19.29 0.46 0.96
N SER A 191 20.02 -0.19 1.86
CA SER A 191 20.42 -1.60 1.73
C SER A 191 19.34 -2.51 2.34
N ASN A 192 19.26 -3.76 1.89
CA ASN A 192 18.46 -4.81 2.56
C ASN A 192 19.36 -6.00 2.86
N ASP A 193 20.12 -5.93 3.94
CA ASP A 193 20.76 -7.14 4.45
C ASP A 193 19.69 -8.14 4.88
N TYR A 194 19.95 -9.43 4.78
CA TYR A 194 19.00 -10.46 5.23
C TYR A 194 19.62 -11.23 6.41
N PRO A 195 18.95 -11.39 7.56
CA PRO A 195 17.53 -11.12 7.82
C PRO A 195 17.22 -9.74 8.43
N ASN A 196 18.16 -8.78 8.41
CA ASN A 196 18.06 -7.41 8.95
C ASN A 196 17.04 -7.24 10.10
N ILE A 197 17.49 -7.62 11.30
CA ILE A 197 16.68 -7.58 12.51
C ILE A 197 17.03 -6.32 13.28
N LEU A 198 16.04 -5.48 13.57
CA LEU A 198 16.19 -4.30 14.43
C LEU A 198 16.26 -4.71 15.91
N TYR A 199 17.27 -5.49 16.25
CA TYR A 199 17.46 -5.99 17.60
C TYR A 199 17.82 -4.87 18.56
N GLY A 200 17.18 -4.87 19.74
CA GLY A 200 17.38 -3.86 20.77
C GLY A 200 16.76 -2.51 20.45
N PHE A 201 15.86 -2.43 19.47
CA PHE A 201 15.00 -1.27 19.25
C PHE A 201 13.78 -1.34 20.16
N ASN A 202 13.35 -0.19 20.69
CA ASN A 202 12.13 -0.08 21.46
C ASN A 202 10.95 0.12 20.51
N LEU A 203 10.04 -0.87 20.47
CA LEU A 203 8.79 -0.74 19.74
C LEU A 203 7.74 -0.04 20.61
N ASN A 204 7.67 1.29 20.48
CA ASN A 204 6.74 2.16 21.20
C ASN A 204 5.40 2.25 20.44
N VAL A 205 4.75 1.09 20.25
CA VAL A 205 3.43 0.95 19.64
C VAL A 205 2.56 0.11 20.57
N GLU A 206 1.34 0.56 20.86
CA GLU A 206 0.45 -0.13 21.81
C GLU A 206 0.11 -1.56 21.32
N LYS A 207 0.04 -2.50 22.27
CA LYS A 207 -0.21 -3.92 21.99
C LYS A 207 -1.57 -4.15 21.31
N GLU A 208 -2.57 -3.37 21.68
CA GLU A 208 -3.91 -3.42 21.10
C GLU A 208 -3.88 -3.07 19.60
N ILE A 209 -2.98 -2.17 19.18
CA ILE A 209 -2.77 -1.79 17.77
C ILE A 209 -2.13 -2.95 17.02
N LEU A 210 -1.05 -3.49 17.57
CA LEU A 210 -0.30 -4.62 16.98
C LEU A 210 -1.19 -5.86 16.82
N THR A 211 -2.11 -6.09 17.76
CA THR A 211 -3.06 -7.21 17.73
C THR A 211 -4.37 -6.90 16.99
N ALA A 212 -4.47 -5.73 16.35
CA ALA A 212 -5.64 -5.25 15.60
C ALA A 212 -6.96 -5.17 16.43
N LYS A 213 -6.85 -5.05 17.76
CA LYS A 213 -7.97 -5.00 18.71
C LYS A 213 -8.47 -3.58 19.01
N THR A 214 -7.79 -2.56 18.52
CA THR A 214 -8.28 -1.18 18.60
C THR A 214 -9.54 -0.96 17.77
N LYS A 215 -10.37 -0.01 18.22
CA LYS A 215 -11.56 0.43 17.49
C LYS A 215 -11.21 1.26 16.25
N GLY A 216 -10.16 2.09 16.35
CA GLY A 216 -9.71 2.95 15.26
C GLY A 216 -8.71 2.28 14.31
N GLU A 217 -8.37 3.00 13.24
CA GLU A 217 -7.40 2.59 12.23
C GLU A 217 -6.08 3.39 12.37
N HIS A 218 -4.95 2.69 12.21
CA HIS A 218 -3.61 3.22 12.53
C HIS A 218 -2.70 3.34 11.30
N SER A 219 -3.26 3.12 10.10
CA SER A 219 -2.63 3.49 8.84
C SER A 219 -3.66 3.88 7.80
N ALA A 220 -3.37 4.98 7.10
CA ALA A 220 -4.20 5.43 5.98
C ALA A 220 -3.93 4.67 4.67
N LEU A 221 -2.95 3.76 4.66
CA LEU A 221 -2.58 3.01 3.47
C LEU A 221 -3.65 1.95 3.12
N SER A 222 -3.97 1.86 1.84
CA SER A 222 -4.94 0.90 1.30
C SER A 222 -4.56 -0.58 1.55
N GLY A 223 -5.50 -1.48 1.24
CA GLY A 223 -5.35 -2.92 1.44
C GLY A 223 -5.94 -3.44 2.76
N ASN A 224 -6.12 -4.76 2.84
CA ASN A 224 -6.84 -5.43 3.92
C ASN A 224 -5.99 -5.77 5.16
N GLN A 225 -4.70 -6.05 4.98
CA GLN A 225 -3.80 -6.42 6.08
C GLN A 225 -3.66 -5.27 7.08
N ASN A 226 -3.61 -5.57 8.38
CA ASN A 226 -3.33 -4.60 9.45
C ASN A 226 -1.96 -3.95 9.23
N LYS A 227 -1.90 -2.62 9.34
CA LYS A 227 -0.68 -1.83 9.17
C LYS A 227 -0.70 -0.68 10.15
N VAL A 228 0.49 -0.25 10.55
CA VAL A 228 0.72 0.90 11.42
C VAL A 228 1.68 1.84 10.72
N ASP A 229 1.29 3.10 10.62
CA ASP A 229 2.17 4.17 10.16
C ASP A 229 3.19 4.46 11.26
N ILE A 230 4.49 4.30 10.99
CA ILE A 230 5.56 4.44 11.98
C ILE A 230 6.72 5.28 11.46
N ASN A 231 7.51 5.83 12.39
CA ASN A 231 8.82 6.42 12.13
C ASN A 231 9.87 5.72 13.00
N ILE A 232 11.10 5.66 12.49
CA ILE A 232 12.23 4.99 13.15
C ILE A 232 13.32 6.01 13.40
N ASP A 233 13.72 6.13 14.66
CA ASP A 233 14.92 6.82 15.09
C ASP A 233 16.04 5.78 15.25
N PHE A 234 16.96 5.74 14.29
CA PHE A 234 18.08 4.78 14.32
C PHE A 234 19.15 5.16 15.35
N GLU A 235 19.25 6.43 15.76
CA GLU A 235 20.25 6.88 16.73
C GLU A 235 19.84 6.44 18.14
N ASN A 236 18.57 6.70 18.50
CA ASN A 236 18.02 6.32 19.80
C ASN A 236 17.44 4.90 19.84
N ARG A 237 17.34 4.25 18.67
CA ARG A 237 16.76 2.91 18.48
C ARG A 237 15.29 2.84 18.88
N ASP A 238 14.53 3.85 18.54
CA ASP A 238 13.10 3.92 18.85
C ASP A 238 12.26 3.77 17.59
N ILE A 239 11.15 3.04 17.72
CA ILE A 239 10.11 2.92 16.69
C ILE A 239 8.82 3.41 17.29
N VAL A 240 8.24 4.46 16.70
CA VAL A 240 7.05 5.13 17.24
C VAL A 240 5.95 5.15 16.20
N GLU A 241 4.70 5.02 16.66
CA GLU A 241 3.53 5.31 15.85
C GLU A 241 3.51 6.78 15.44
N VAL A 242 3.19 7.03 14.18
CA VAL A 242 3.04 8.36 13.60
C VAL A 242 1.70 8.94 14.04
N LYS A 243 1.72 10.14 14.61
CA LYS A 243 0.49 10.86 15.00
C LYS A 243 -0.20 11.45 13.76
N LYS A 244 -1.52 11.69 13.85
CA LYS A 244 -2.43 12.02 12.73
C LYS A 244 -2.00 13.19 11.81
N ASP A 245 -1.04 14.02 12.19
CA ASP A 245 -0.57 15.18 11.40
C ASP A 245 0.85 15.02 10.80
N GLU A 246 1.52 13.90 11.05
CA GLU A 246 2.90 13.67 10.62
C GLU A 246 3.00 12.78 9.37
N VAL A 247 4.09 12.95 8.61
CA VAL A 247 4.41 12.08 7.48
C VAL A 247 5.00 10.77 8.00
N ALA A 248 4.36 9.67 7.64
CA ALA A 248 4.88 8.34 7.91
C ALA A 248 5.96 7.97 6.89
N LEU A 249 7.18 7.72 7.35
CA LEU A 249 8.28 7.26 6.48
C LEU A 249 8.36 5.74 6.38
N TYR A 250 7.76 5.02 7.34
CA TYR A 250 7.78 3.57 7.40
C TYR A 250 6.37 3.03 7.65
N LEU A 251 6.19 1.77 7.28
CA LEU A 251 5.02 0.97 7.57
C LEU A 251 5.46 -0.23 8.37
N LEU A 252 4.78 -0.47 9.48
CA LEU A 252 4.90 -1.70 10.25
C LEU A 252 3.68 -2.56 9.93
N LYS A 253 3.90 -3.79 9.50
CA LYS A 253 2.88 -4.83 9.35
C LYS A 253 2.99 -5.77 10.54
N PRO A 254 2.08 -5.69 11.51
CA PRO A 254 2.11 -6.59 12.65
C PRO A 254 1.89 -8.04 12.21
N TYR A 255 2.38 -8.98 13.00
CA TYR A 255 2.05 -10.39 12.77
C TYR A 255 0.56 -10.57 13.05
N SER A 256 -0.08 -11.49 12.35
CA SER A 256 -1.51 -11.74 12.52
C SER A 256 -1.74 -13.07 13.20
N GLU A 257 -2.30 -13.07 14.41
CA GLU A 257 -2.71 -14.31 15.10
C GLU A 257 -3.67 -15.16 14.26
N ASP A 258 -4.55 -14.52 13.49
CA ASP A 258 -5.47 -15.19 12.57
C ASP A 258 -4.73 -16.00 11.49
N LEU A 259 -3.63 -15.46 10.96
CA LEU A 259 -2.85 -16.10 9.89
C LEU A 259 -1.79 -17.06 10.45
N SER A 260 -1.31 -16.85 11.68
CA SER A 260 -0.26 -17.67 12.31
C SER A 260 -0.76 -18.76 13.24
N SER A 261 -2.07 -18.80 13.54
CA SER A 261 -2.67 -19.84 14.39
C SER A 261 -3.26 -20.99 13.58
N TYR A 262 -2.73 -22.20 13.83
CA TYR A 262 -3.24 -23.43 13.23
C TYR A 262 -4.72 -23.70 13.61
N PHE A 263 -5.19 -23.22 14.76
CA PHE A 263 -6.57 -23.44 15.19
C PHE A 263 -7.53 -22.40 14.60
N GLU A 264 -7.08 -21.15 14.44
CA GLU A 264 -7.94 -20.07 13.90
C GLU A 264 -8.27 -20.26 12.42
N GLN A 265 -7.38 -20.89 11.63
CA GLN A 265 -7.65 -21.19 10.22
C GLN A 265 -8.93 -22.03 10.03
N PHE A 266 -9.28 -22.90 10.99
CA PHE A 266 -10.49 -23.72 10.92
C PHE A 266 -11.77 -22.94 11.27
N LYS A 267 -11.63 -21.81 11.97
CA LYS A 267 -12.76 -20.95 12.35
C LYS A 267 -13.12 -19.96 11.24
N LYS A 268 -12.14 -19.59 10.40
CA LYS A 268 -12.31 -18.63 9.30
C LYS A 268 -11.90 -19.30 7.98
N ARG A 269 -12.84 -20.01 7.34
CA ARG A 269 -12.61 -20.81 6.12
C ARG A 269 -11.96 -20.02 4.96
N ASP A 270 -12.10 -18.70 4.96
CA ASP A 270 -11.60 -17.81 3.90
C ASP A 270 -10.20 -17.23 4.21
N LYS A 271 -9.62 -17.52 5.38
CA LYS A 271 -8.27 -17.06 5.76
C LYS A 271 -7.28 -18.23 5.72
N GLY A 272 -6.20 -18.05 4.96
CA GLY A 272 -5.12 -19.03 4.91
C GLY A 272 -4.26 -19.07 6.17
N TYR A 273 -3.43 -20.12 6.29
CA TYR A 273 -2.49 -20.32 7.39
C TYR A 273 -1.06 -20.06 6.93
N TYR A 274 -0.54 -18.89 7.31
CA TYR A 274 0.74 -18.33 6.88
C TYR A 274 1.58 -17.84 8.09
N PRO A 275 2.01 -18.75 8.98
CA PRO A 275 2.89 -18.40 10.09
C PRO A 275 4.24 -17.88 9.58
N HIS A 276 4.83 -16.90 10.27
CA HIS A 276 6.10 -16.27 9.88
C HIS A 276 6.02 -15.51 8.54
N ILE A 277 4.84 -15.01 8.15
CA ILE A 277 4.64 -14.25 6.90
C ILE A 277 5.52 -12.99 6.81
N ALA A 278 5.85 -12.36 7.94
CA ALA A 278 6.79 -11.24 7.99
C ALA A 278 8.19 -11.64 7.49
N ILE A 279 8.70 -12.80 7.92
CA ILE A 279 9.99 -13.33 7.47
C ILE A 279 9.90 -13.70 5.99
N ASN A 280 8.79 -14.30 5.56
CA ASN A 280 8.55 -14.62 4.15
C ASN A 280 8.67 -13.38 3.27
N GLU A 281 7.91 -12.32 3.57
CA GLU A 281 7.94 -11.07 2.80
C GLU A 281 9.36 -10.46 2.80
N HIS A 282 10.01 -10.37 3.97
CA HIS A 282 11.36 -9.84 4.07
C HIS A 282 12.39 -10.62 3.24
N LEU A 283 12.31 -11.96 3.23
CA LEU A 283 13.22 -12.83 2.48
C LEU A 283 13.10 -12.57 0.98
N PHE A 284 11.90 -12.64 0.41
CA PHE A 284 11.72 -12.49 -1.04
C PHE A 284 11.96 -11.06 -1.52
N MET A 285 11.62 -10.05 -0.71
CA MET A 285 11.97 -8.66 -0.96
C MET A 285 13.51 -8.46 -0.96
N SER A 286 14.22 -9.04 0.00
CA SER A 286 15.68 -8.94 0.08
C SER A 286 16.38 -9.70 -1.05
N PHE A 287 15.87 -10.87 -1.43
CA PHE A 287 16.38 -11.63 -2.57
C PHE A 287 16.20 -10.87 -3.88
N ALA A 288 15.01 -10.33 -4.14
CA ALA A 288 14.72 -9.53 -5.33
C ALA A 288 15.66 -8.33 -5.46
N LYS A 289 15.97 -7.67 -4.34
CA LYS A 289 16.90 -6.54 -4.33
C LYS A 289 18.35 -6.97 -4.60
N ASN A 290 18.87 -7.84 -3.74
CA ASN A 290 20.32 -8.07 -3.65
C ASN A 290 20.83 -8.97 -4.77
N GLU A 291 20.01 -9.91 -5.23
CA GLU A 291 20.43 -10.94 -6.18
C GLU A 291 19.91 -10.66 -7.60
N LEU A 292 18.77 -9.98 -7.74
CA LEU A 292 18.14 -9.71 -9.05
C LEU A 292 18.19 -8.24 -9.47
N GLY A 293 18.65 -7.35 -8.60
CA GLY A 293 18.85 -5.93 -8.91
C GLY A 293 17.56 -5.10 -8.99
N PHE A 294 16.44 -5.61 -8.46
CA PHE A 294 15.19 -4.85 -8.46
C PHE A 294 15.25 -3.66 -7.48
N ASN A 295 14.53 -2.60 -7.83
CA ASN A 295 14.25 -1.52 -6.88
C ASN A 295 13.32 -2.05 -5.80
N VAL A 296 13.81 -2.14 -4.57
CA VAL A 296 13.04 -2.57 -3.40
C VAL A 296 13.31 -1.57 -2.27
N PRO A 297 12.29 -1.08 -1.55
CA PRO A 297 12.48 -0.21 -0.40
C PRO A 297 13.27 -0.89 0.72
N TYR A 298 13.73 -0.10 1.68
CA TYR A 298 14.35 -0.66 2.89
C TYR A 298 13.34 -1.54 3.63
N THR A 299 13.77 -2.72 4.09
CA THR A 299 12.93 -3.67 4.83
C THR A 299 13.67 -4.22 6.03
N ALA A 300 12.96 -4.48 7.12
CA ALA A 300 13.52 -5.05 8.34
C ALA A 300 12.50 -5.90 9.09
N LEU A 301 12.99 -6.69 10.03
CA LEU A 301 12.17 -7.41 11.01
C LEU A 301 12.35 -6.80 12.40
N ILE A 302 11.28 -6.78 13.18
CA ILE A 302 11.35 -6.52 14.62
C ILE A 302 10.60 -7.61 15.38
N GLU A 303 11.17 -8.01 16.52
CA GLU A 303 10.60 -9.05 17.37
C GLU A 303 9.24 -8.61 17.92
N GLY A 304 8.23 -9.48 17.79
CA GLY A 304 6.96 -9.37 18.49
C GLY A 304 6.82 -10.48 19.53
N GLU A 305 5.69 -10.52 20.25
CA GLU A 305 5.51 -11.48 21.35
C GLU A 305 5.55 -12.96 20.93
N LYS A 306 5.19 -13.27 19.68
CA LYS A 306 5.12 -14.64 19.15
C LYS A 306 5.87 -14.81 17.84
N GLU A 307 5.72 -13.85 16.95
CA GLU A 307 6.37 -13.81 15.64
C GLU A 307 6.90 -12.41 15.38
N PHE A 308 7.74 -12.27 14.35
CA PHE A 308 8.24 -10.98 13.91
C PHE A 308 7.15 -10.11 13.27
N HIS A 309 7.28 -8.80 13.48
CA HIS A 309 6.62 -7.79 12.65
C HIS A 309 7.52 -7.42 11.47
N TYR A 310 6.90 -7.07 10.35
CA TYR A 310 7.61 -6.63 9.15
C TYR A 310 7.60 -5.12 9.07
N ILE A 311 8.75 -4.52 8.77
CA ILE A 311 8.90 -3.08 8.56
C ILE A 311 9.34 -2.84 7.12
N VAL A 312 8.71 -1.89 6.46
CA VAL A 312 9.11 -1.42 5.14
C VAL A 312 9.11 0.10 5.08
N ARG A 313 10.14 0.67 4.46
CA ARG A 313 10.19 2.11 4.18
C ARG A 313 9.26 2.46 3.03
N ARG A 314 8.55 3.57 3.16
CA ARG A 314 7.71 4.12 2.11
C ARG A 314 8.55 4.69 0.98
N TYR A 315 8.45 4.12 -0.21
CA TYR A 315 9.22 4.60 -1.37
C TYR A 315 8.67 5.90 -1.97
N ASP A 316 7.43 6.23 -1.65
CA ASP A 316 6.70 7.42 -2.09
C ASP A 316 6.84 8.58 -1.09
N ARG A 317 7.79 8.49 -0.15
CA ARG A 317 8.06 9.47 0.90
C ARG A 317 9.55 9.74 1.04
N TYR A 318 9.91 11.01 1.24
CA TYR A 318 11.25 11.41 1.63
C TYR A 318 11.18 12.71 2.42
N GLU A 319 11.65 12.70 3.66
CA GLU A 319 11.46 13.82 4.60
C GLU A 319 9.96 14.16 4.66
N ASN A 320 9.59 15.43 4.45
CA ASN A 320 8.18 15.86 4.45
C ASN A 320 7.51 15.76 3.07
N TYR A 321 8.21 15.26 2.05
CA TYR A 321 7.74 15.23 0.68
C TYR A 321 7.06 13.92 0.31
N LYS A 322 5.96 14.04 -0.44
CA LYS A 322 5.28 12.92 -1.09
C LYS A 322 5.67 12.85 -2.56
N TYR A 323 5.73 11.65 -3.13
CA TYR A 323 5.86 11.44 -4.57
C TYR A 323 4.59 10.79 -5.08
N HIS A 324 4.02 11.32 -6.16
CA HIS A 324 2.80 10.76 -6.72
C HIS A 324 3.06 9.35 -7.27
N GLN A 325 2.18 8.42 -6.93
CA GLN A 325 2.24 7.04 -7.38
C GLN A 325 0.81 6.51 -7.49
N LYS A 326 0.59 5.57 -8.40
CA LYS A 326 -0.69 4.89 -8.62
C LYS A 326 -0.47 3.41 -8.83
N ASP A 327 -1.37 2.59 -8.31
CA ASP A 327 -1.40 1.17 -8.65
C ASP A 327 -2.07 0.91 -10.00
N PHE A 328 -1.84 -0.27 -10.59
CA PHE A 328 -2.42 -0.60 -11.90
C PHE A 328 -3.92 -0.92 -11.84
N ALA A 329 -4.52 -1.15 -10.67
CA ALA A 329 -5.98 -1.21 -10.57
C ALA A 329 -6.59 0.18 -10.82
N GLN A 330 -5.98 1.24 -10.30
CA GLN A 330 -6.36 2.63 -10.58
C GLN A 330 -6.20 2.97 -12.06
N TYR A 331 -5.07 2.64 -12.70
CA TYR A 331 -4.88 2.90 -14.15
C TYR A 331 -5.85 2.11 -15.05
N LEU A 332 -6.36 0.98 -14.57
CA LEU A 332 -7.38 0.20 -15.26
C LEU A 332 -8.81 0.64 -14.94
N GLY A 333 -9.02 1.59 -14.01
CA GLY A 333 -10.33 2.02 -13.56
C GLY A 333 -11.12 0.92 -12.81
N ILE A 334 -10.41 -0.03 -12.21
CA ILE A 334 -11.02 -1.17 -11.52
C ILE A 334 -11.13 -0.85 -10.02
N LYS A 335 -12.31 -1.12 -9.44
CA LYS A 335 -12.55 -0.96 -7.99
C LYS A 335 -11.70 -1.93 -7.19
N SER A 336 -11.38 -1.58 -5.95
CA SER A 336 -10.49 -2.39 -5.10
C SER A 336 -10.98 -3.83 -4.89
N THR A 337 -12.29 -4.03 -4.74
CA THR A 337 -12.91 -5.36 -4.59
C THR A 337 -12.84 -6.24 -5.84
N GLN A 338 -12.46 -5.65 -6.98
CA GLN A 338 -12.35 -6.30 -8.28
C GLN A 338 -10.89 -6.45 -8.72
N LYS A 339 -9.92 -6.33 -7.80
CA LYS A 339 -8.47 -6.40 -8.09
C LYS A 339 -7.99 -7.62 -8.89
N TYR A 340 -8.73 -8.74 -8.88
CA TYR A 340 -8.45 -9.93 -9.71
C TYR A 340 -9.26 -10.00 -11.01
N LYS A 341 -10.20 -9.09 -11.25
CA LYS A 341 -11.04 -9.05 -12.47
C LYS A 341 -10.29 -8.39 -13.65
N THR A 342 -9.10 -8.90 -13.91
CA THR A 342 -8.26 -8.50 -15.05
C THR A 342 -7.40 -9.69 -15.48
N THR A 343 -6.69 -9.56 -16.60
CA THR A 343 -5.70 -10.54 -17.05
C THR A 343 -4.31 -9.92 -17.08
N SER A 344 -3.29 -10.78 -17.16
CA SER A 344 -1.91 -10.31 -17.32
C SER A 344 -1.75 -9.48 -18.60
N GLU A 345 -2.43 -9.84 -19.69
CA GLU A 345 -2.32 -9.10 -20.96
C GLU A 345 -2.89 -7.69 -20.86
N LEU A 346 -4.02 -7.51 -20.17
CA LEU A 346 -4.62 -6.19 -19.99
C LEU A 346 -3.74 -5.32 -19.08
N LEU A 347 -3.21 -5.91 -18.00
CA LEU A 347 -2.24 -5.26 -17.12
C LEU A 347 -0.98 -4.84 -17.91
N PHE A 348 -0.41 -5.72 -18.74
CA PHE A 348 0.79 -5.44 -19.51
C PHE A 348 0.57 -4.43 -20.65
N THR A 349 -0.62 -4.42 -21.25
CA THR A 349 -1.03 -3.38 -22.20
C THR A 349 -1.01 -2.01 -21.51
N LYS A 350 -1.64 -1.92 -20.33
CA LYS A 350 -1.66 -0.68 -19.54
C LYS A 350 -0.26 -0.30 -19.04
N LEU A 351 0.58 -1.26 -18.64
CA LEU A 351 1.99 -1.02 -18.29
C LEU A 351 2.75 -0.40 -19.47
N ASN A 352 2.55 -0.90 -20.70
CA ASN A 352 3.22 -0.37 -21.88
C ASN A 352 2.83 1.09 -22.17
N GLU A 353 1.57 1.44 -21.93
CA GLU A 353 1.04 2.80 -22.11
C GLU A 353 1.58 3.78 -21.07
N ILE A 354 1.68 3.36 -19.81
CA ILE A 354 1.96 4.25 -18.67
C ILE A 354 3.45 4.38 -18.37
N ILE A 355 4.21 3.28 -18.44
CA ILE A 355 5.63 3.28 -18.07
C ILE A 355 6.46 3.89 -19.19
N TYR A 356 7.19 4.95 -18.86
CA TYR A 356 7.96 5.72 -19.84
C TYR A 356 9.23 5.01 -20.32
N SER A 357 9.89 4.24 -19.44
CA SER A 357 11.20 3.64 -19.70
C SER A 357 11.09 2.19 -20.17
N GLU A 358 11.74 1.85 -21.29
CA GLU A 358 11.84 0.48 -21.79
C GLU A 358 12.53 -0.47 -20.81
N ASP A 359 13.51 0.03 -20.04
CA ASP A 359 14.19 -0.78 -19.02
C ASP A 359 13.24 -1.11 -17.85
N GLU A 360 12.37 -0.17 -17.45
CA GLU A 360 11.39 -0.39 -16.38
C GLU A 360 10.24 -1.31 -16.84
N LYS A 361 9.86 -1.24 -18.13
CA LYS A 361 8.95 -2.24 -18.75
C LYS A 361 9.58 -3.63 -18.74
N PHE A 362 10.87 -3.72 -19.07
CA PHE A 362 11.61 -4.97 -19.02
C PHE A 362 11.70 -5.51 -17.59
N ASP A 363 11.93 -4.64 -16.60
CA ASP A 363 11.92 -5.01 -15.19
C ASP A 363 10.55 -5.50 -14.71
N ALA A 364 9.45 -4.93 -15.22
CA ALA A 364 8.11 -5.44 -14.93
C ALA A 364 7.94 -6.89 -15.43
N LEU A 365 8.42 -7.20 -16.64
CA LEU A 365 8.41 -8.57 -17.18
C LEU A 365 9.34 -9.52 -16.41
N ARG A 366 10.55 -9.06 -16.04
CA ARG A 366 11.49 -9.82 -15.19
C ARG A 366 10.87 -10.13 -13.83
N PHE A 367 10.23 -9.14 -13.20
CA PHE A 367 9.55 -9.30 -11.90
C PHE A 367 8.39 -10.27 -12.01
N TYR A 368 7.61 -10.24 -13.10
CA TYR A 368 6.51 -11.15 -13.33
C TYR A 368 6.99 -12.60 -13.46
N PHE A 369 8.11 -12.82 -14.16
CA PHE A 369 8.74 -14.13 -14.23
C PHE A 369 9.27 -14.59 -12.87
N TYR A 370 9.99 -13.73 -12.14
CA TYR A 370 10.46 -14.02 -10.77
C TYR A 370 9.30 -14.38 -9.83
N SER A 371 8.20 -13.64 -9.89
CA SER A 371 6.97 -13.88 -9.12
C SER A 371 6.42 -15.28 -9.37
N SER A 372 6.49 -15.77 -10.61
CA SER A 372 6.06 -17.12 -10.96
C SER A 372 6.97 -18.21 -10.36
N ILE A 373 8.29 -17.96 -10.28
CA ILE A 373 9.24 -18.86 -9.63
C ILE A 373 8.92 -18.97 -8.15
N ILE A 374 8.63 -17.84 -7.50
CA ILE A 374 8.41 -17.81 -6.05
C ILE A 374 6.96 -18.16 -5.64
N ASN A 375 6.06 -18.51 -6.56
CA ASN A 375 4.62 -18.64 -6.27
C ASN A 375 4.06 -17.43 -5.53
N HIS A 376 4.20 -16.25 -6.13
CA HIS A 376 3.53 -15.06 -5.64
C HIS A 376 2.06 -15.08 -6.07
N SER A 377 1.29 -15.99 -5.45
CA SER A 377 -0.10 -16.29 -5.80
C SER A 377 -1.07 -15.14 -5.53
N ASP A 378 -0.64 -14.10 -4.81
CA ASP A 378 -1.44 -12.91 -4.56
C ASP A 378 -1.11 -11.74 -5.49
N LEU A 379 -0.19 -11.90 -6.45
CA LEU A 379 0.20 -10.85 -7.39
C LEU A 379 -0.99 -10.40 -8.26
N HIS A 380 -1.66 -9.33 -7.84
CA HIS A 380 -2.78 -8.71 -8.53
C HIS A 380 -2.45 -7.26 -8.93
N ALA A 381 -3.36 -6.60 -9.65
CA ALA A 381 -3.10 -5.27 -10.22
C ALA A 381 -2.73 -4.18 -9.19
N LYS A 382 -3.11 -4.34 -7.90
CA LYS A 382 -2.70 -3.42 -6.82
C LYS A 382 -1.26 -3.61 -6.31
N ASN A 383 -0.62 -4.76 -6.57
CA ASN A 383 0.78 -5.01 -6.15
C ASN A 383 1.80 -4.60 -7.22
N ILE A 384 1.35 -3.92 -8.27
CA ILE A 384 2.20 -3.29 -9.26
C ILE A 384 1.77 -1.84 -9.32
N GLY A 385 2.72 -0.92 -9.19
CA GLY A 385 2.48 0.50 -9.22
C GLY A 385 3.38 1.22 -10.21
N ALA A 386 2.99 2.43 -10.54
CA ALA A 386 3.81 3.37 -11.29
C ALA A 386 4.08 4.61 -10.45
N LEU A 387 5.34 4.99 -10.36
CA LEU A 387 5.82 6.15 -9.61
C LEU A 387 6.11 7.29 -10.58
N ASN A 388 5.53 8.45 -10.31
CA ASN A 388 5.80 9.67 -11.06
C ASN A 388 7.12 10.28 -10.60
N ILE A 389 8.09 10.34 -11.50
CA ILE A 389 9.41 10.95 -11.26
C ILE A 389 9.48 12.40 -11.73
N GLY A 390 8.32 13.01 -12.00
CA GLY A 390 8.17 14.37 -12.48
C GLY A 390 7.88 14.46 -13.98
N ARG A 391 7.23 15.56 -14.38
CA ARG A 391 6.81 15.84 -15.78
C ARG A 391 5.97 14.71 -16.39
N GLU A 392 5.14 14.06 -15.58
CA GLU A 392 4.29 12.93 -15.99
C GLU A 392 5.06 11.75 -16.59
N LYS A 393 6.34 11.61 -16.22
CA LYS A 393 7.12 10.41 -16.51
C LYS A 393 6.90 9.44 -15.38
N ASN A 394 6.22 8.34 -15.68
CA ASN A 394 6.01 7.25 -14.73
C ASN A 394 7.05 6.14 -14.97
N ILE A 395 7.62 5.62 -13.89
CA ILE A 395 8.48 4.42 -13.87
C ILE A 395 7.81 3.32 -13.07
N LEU A 396 8.29 2.09 -13.17
CA LEU A 396 7.81 1.01 -12.31
C LEU A 396 8.11 1.40 -10.85
N ALA A 397 7.09 1.35 -9.99
CA ALA A 397 7.29 1.59 -8.58
C ALA A 397 8.23 0.50 -8.01
N PRO A 398 9.07 0.83 -7.01
CA PRO A 398 9.82 -0.19 -6.28
C PRO A 398 8.90 -1.32 -5.82
N LEU A 399 9.36 -2.57 -5.87
CA LEU A 399 8.55 -3.73 -5.53
C LEU A 399 8.06 -3.64 -4.07
N TYR A 400 6.85 -4.12 -3.81
CA TYR A 400 6.25 -4.22 -2.48
C TYR A 400 5.30 -5.42 -2.42
N ASP A 401 4.97 -5.88 -1.21
CA ASP A 401 4.06 -7.01 -0.97
C ASP A 401 4.49 -8.34 -1.64
N VAL A 402 5.79 -8.55 -1.85
CA VAL A 402 6.31 -9.77 -2.49
C VAL A 402 6.34 -10.94 -1.51
N ILE A 403 5.33 -11.81 -1.60
CA ILE A 403 5.11 -12.94 -0.69
C ILE A 403 5.02 -14.25 -1.46
N SER A 404 5.72 -15.28 -0.99
CA SER A 404 5.61 -16.65 -1.54
C SER A 404 4.61 -17.48 -0.75
N VAL A 405 3.47 -17.78 -1.37
CA VAL A 405 2.49 -18.74 -0.81
C VAL A 405 3.00 -20.18 -0.98
N GLY A 406 3.87 -20.41 -1.97
CA GLY A 406 4.52 -21.70 -2.24
C GLY A 406 5.25 -22.30 -1.05
N VAL A 407 5.81 -21.45 -0.17
CA VAL A 407 6.46 -21.89 1.09
C VAL A 407 5.50 -22.66 1.99
N TYR A 408 4.23 -22.27 2.02
CA TYR A 408 3.22 -22.90 2.87
C TYR A 408 2.51 -24.05 2.13
N HIS A 409 2.13 -23.79 0.87
CA HIS A 409 1.36 -24.67 0.01
C HIS A 409 2.07 -24.85 -1.35
N GLY A 410 2.79 -25.96 -1.51
CA GLY A 410 3.57 -26.24 -2.73
C GLY A 410 2.75 -26.43 -4.02
N ASN A 411 1.44 -26.53 -3.92
CA ASN A 411 0.50 -26.60 -5.04
C ASN A 411 -0.27 -25.29 -5.29
N SER A 412 0.14 -24.19 -4.65
CA SER A 412 -0.44 -22.87 -4.89
C SER A 412 -0.20 -22.40 -6.33
N ASP A 413 -1.00 -21.43 -6.77
CA ASP A 413 -0.80 -20.77 -8.06
C ASP A 413 0.59 -20.12 -8.12
N ALA A 414 1.22 -20.09 -9.29
CA ALA A 414 2.47 -19.36 -9.48
C ALA A 414 2.26 -17.85 -9.50
N LEU A 415 1.10 -17.38 -9.98
CA LEU A 415 0.77 -15.96 -10.11
C LEU A 415 -0.69 -15.70 -9.70
N GLY A 416 -0.97 -14.50 -9.19
CA GLY A 416 -2.34 -14.09 -8.84
C GLY A 416 -3.24 -13.81 -10.02
N LEU A 417 -2.70 -13.27 -11.12
CA LEU A 417 -3.39 -13.11 -12.40
C LEU A 417 -3.03 -14.23 -13.36
N SER A 418 -3.95 -14.55 -14.26
CA SER A 418 -3.72 -15.56 -15.27
C SER A 418 -3.02 -15.00 -16.50
N ILE A 419 -2.21 -15.85 -17.15
CA ILE A 419 -1.65 -15.59 -18.48
C ILE A 419 -2.41 -16.47 -19.48
N ASN A 420 -2.85 -15.87 -20.56
CA ASN A 420 -3.43 -16.55 -21.70
C ASN A 420 -2.32 -16.85 -22.72
N SER A 421 -1.80 -18.07 -22.66
CA SER A 421 -0.76 -18.55 -23.57
C SER A 421 -1.25 -19.79 -24.32
N ARG A 422 -0.53 -20.91 -24.19
CA ARG A 422 -0.93 -22.25 -24.65
C ARG A 422 -2.27 -22.70 -24.05
N TYR A 423 -2.59 -22.26 -22.83
CA TYR A 423 -3.85 -22.53 -22.17
C TYR A 423 -4.47 -21.22 -21.71
N LEU A 424 -5.79 -21.10 -21.87
CA LEU A 424 -6.55 -19.97 -21.34
C LEU A 424 -6.54 -20.02 -19.81
N HIS A 425 -6.43 -18.84 -19.19
CA HIS A 425 -6.50 -18.64 -17.75
C HIS A 425 -5.46 -19.43 -16.92
N LYS A 426 -4.26 -19.65 -17.48
CA LYS A 426 -3.20 -20.39 -16.81
C LYS A 426 -2.64 -19.61 -15.62
N LYS A 427 -2.54 -20.26 -14.45
CA LYS A 427 -1.98 -19.67 -13.21
C LYS A 427 -0.88 -20.47 -12.51
N VAL A 428 -0.70 -21.75 -12.85
CA VAL A 428 0.07 -22.68 -12.00
C VAL A 428 1.51 -22.93 -12.47
N LYS A 429 1.70 -23.65 -13.59
CA LYS A 429 3.02 -24.11 -14.02
C LYS A 429 3.45 -23.45 -15.32
N PHE A 430 4.34 -22.48 -15.28
CA PHE A 430 4.74 -21.73 -16.46
C PHE A 430 6.06 -22.25 -17.07
N ARG A 431 6.12 -22.21 -18.40
CA ARG A 431 7.35 -22.26 -19.19
C ARG A 431 7.71 -20.85 -19.62
N VAL A 432 8.93 -20.68 -20.12
CA VAL A 432 9.43 -19.37 -20.59
C VAL A 432 8.57 -18.82 -21.71
N GLU A 433 8.11 -19.68 -22.63
CA GLU A 433 7.29 -19.29 -23.78
C GLU A 433 5.92 -18.76 -23.38
N ASP A 434 5.41 -19.10 -22.19
CA ASP A 434 4.12 -18.60 -21.74
C ASP A 434 4.14 -17.08 -21.54
N PHE A 435 5.32 -16.49 -21.29
CA PHE A 435 5.49 -15.05 -21.10
C PHE A 435 5.76 -14.29 -22.41
N TYR A 436 5.96 -14.99 -23.55
CA TYR A 436 6.28 -14.33 -24.81
C TYR A 436 5.16 -13.41 -25.32
N GLY A 437 3.89 -13.73 -25.04
CA GLY A 437 2.78 -12.81 -25.35
C GLY A 437 2.89 -11.49 -24.58
N LEU A 438 3.35 -11.54 -23.32
CA LEU A 438 3.59 -10.35 -22.51
C LEU A 438 4.82 -9.57 -23.01
N ALA A 439 5.87 -10.28 -23.44
CA ALA A 439 7.04 -9.67 -24.09
C ALA A 439 6.66 -8.94 -25.38
N ASP A 440 5.82 -9.56 -26.21
CA ASP A 440 5.32 -8.98 -27.47
C ASP A 440 4.51 -7.69 -27.21
N ILE A 441 3.64 -7.68 -26.18
CA ILE A 441 2.88 -6.48 -25.77
C ILE A 441 3.81 -5.31 -25.42
N LEU A 442 4.93 -5.59 -24.75
CA LEU A 442 5.90 -4.59 -24.34
C LEU A 442 6.93 -4.24 -25.44
N GLY A 443 6.89 -4.91 -26.59
CA GLY A 443 7.92 -4.74 -27.64
C GLY A 443 9.31 -5.28 -27.25
N ILE A 444 9.38 -6.20 -26.29
CA ILE A 444 10.63 -6.75 -25.77
C ILE A 444 11.05 -7.96 -26.62
N ASN A 445 12.31 -7.94 -27.07
CA ASN A 445 12.89 -9.07 -27.80
C ASN A 445 12.92 -10.35 -26.93
N LYS A 446 12.43 -11.46 -27.49
CA LYS A 446 12.29 -12.75 -26.80
C LYS A 446 13.62 -13.34 -26.37
N ASP A 447 14.69 -13.17 -27.15
CA ASP A 447 16.03 -13.64 -26.78
C ASP A 447 16.60 -12.83 -25.61
N LYS A 448 16.41 -11.50 -25.62
CA LYS A 448 16.76 -10.64 -24.47
C LYS A 448 16.02 -11.11 -23.21
N PHE A 449 14.73 -11.40 -23.31
CA PHE A 449 13.95 -11.92 -22.18
C PHE A 449 14.42 -13.32 -21.75
N LYS A 450 14.70 -14.22 -22.69
CA LYS A 450 15.23 -15.57 -22.43
C LYS A 450 16.56 -15.52 -21.67
N ILE A 451 17.45 -14.58 -22.00
CA ILE A 451 18.71 -14.35 -21.26
C ILE A 451 18.42 -13.93 -19.82
N ALA A 452 17.55 -12.94 -19.60
CA ALA A 452 17.22 -12.51 -18.24
C ALA A 452 16.54 -13.61 -17.42
N VAL A 453 15.68 -14.42 -18.04
CA VAL A 453 15.06 -15.60 -17.42
C VAL A 453 16.12 -16.62 -16.98
N LYS A 454 17.10 -16.89 -17.84
CA LYS A 454 18.24 -17.76 -17.53
C LYS A 454 19.02 -17.23 -16.33
N GLU A 455 19.32 -15.94 -16.29
CA GLU A 455 20.01 -15.29 -15.16
C GLU A 455 19.20 -15.41 -13.87
N ILE A 456 17.91 -15.08 -13.87
CA ILE A 456 17.04 -15.19 -12.69
C ILE A 456 17.01 -16.63 -12.16
N LEU A 457 16.90 -17.64 -13.03
CA LEU A 457 16.86 -19.03 -12.63
C LEU A 457 18.19 -19.51 -12.06
N ILE A 458 19.31 -19.20 -12.71
CA ILE A 458 20.64 -19.52 -12.19
C ILE A 458 20.83 -18.88 -10.82
N THR A 459 20.51 -17.59 -10.69
CA THR A 459 20.63 -16.87 -9.43
C THR A 459 19.76 -17.49 -8.34
N PHE A 460 18.51 -17.85 -8.64
CA PHE A 460 17.64 -18.57 -7.69
C PHE A 460 18.24 -19.91 -7.25
N ILE A 461 18.71 -20.72 -8.21
CA ILE A 461 19.33 -22.03 -7.94
C ILE A 461 20.57 -21.87 -7.05
N GLU A 462 21.43 -20.89 -7.32
CA GLU A 462 22.71 -20.78 -6.64
C GLU A 462 22.66 -20.00 -5.32
N LYS A 463 21.80 -18.97 -5.24
CA LYS A 463 21.80 -18.01 -4.12
C LYS A 463 20.68 -18.25 -3.14
N PHE A 464 19.52 -18.78 -3.55
CA PHE A 464 18.42 -18.99 -2.60
C PHE A 464 18.77 -19.94 -1.44
N PRO A 465 19.55 -21.02 -1.63
CA PRO A 465 20.02 -21.85 -0.52
C PRO A 465 20.76 -21.08 0.58
N THR A 466 21.54 -20.04 0.24
CA THR A 466 22.24 -19.23 1.25
C THR A 466 21.29 -18.38 2.08
N TYR A 467 20.16 -17.94 1.51
CA TYR A 467 19.10 -17.25 2.27
C TYR A 467 18.37 -18.20 3.23
N ILE A 468 18.16 -19.45 2.82
CA ILE A 468 17.59 -20.49 3.71
C ILE A 468 18.54 -20.73 4.89
N GLU A 469 19.84 -20.85 4.63
CA GLU A 469 20.85 -21.05 5.68
C GLU A 469 20.94 -19.84 6.63
N ARG A 470 21.01 -18.62 6.10
CA ARG A 470 21.00 -17.37 6.89
C ARG A 470 19.73 -17.20 7.72
N SER A 471 18.61 -17.80 7.31
CA SER A 471 17.38 -17.80 8.12
C SER A 471 17.56 -18.51 9.47
N LYS A 472 18.61 -19.33 9.66
CA LYS A 472 18.95 -19.88 10.99
C LYS A 472 19.36 -18.81 11.99
N GLU A 473 19.83 -17.63 11.57
CA GLU A 473 20.14 -16.52 12.47
C GLU A 473 18.90 -16.06 13.25
N LEU A 474 17.71 -16.19 12.66
CA LEU A 474 16.43 -15.88 13.31
C LEU A 474 16.12 -16.81 14.49
N LEU A 475 16.76 -18.00 14.55
CA LEU A 475 16.63 -18.94 15.67
C LEU A 475 17.21 -18.37 16.97
N LYS A 476 17.97 -17.27 16.93
CA LYS A 476 18.38 -16.54 18.15
C LYS A 476 17.21 -15.84 18.86
N TYR A 477 16.10 -15.64 18.15
CA TYR A 477 14.97 -14.83 18.61
C TYR A 477 13.67 -15.64 18.68
N SER A 478 13.43 -16.53 17.72
CA SER A 478 12.21 -17.36 17.65
C SER A 478 12.54 -18.78 17.27
N SER A 479 11.81 -19.76 17.81
CA SER A 479 11.97 -21.17 17.41
C SER A 479 11.61 -21.44 15.95
N LEU A 480 10.84 -20.54 15.32
CA LEU A 480 10.30 -20.67 13.97
C LEU A 480 9.47 -21.95 13.74
N GLU A 481 8.93 -22.53 14.82
CA GLU A 481 8.07 -23.70 14.74
C GLU A 481 6.73 -23.36 14.08
N ILE A 482 6.18 -24.32 13.34
CA ILE A 482 4.92 -24.22 12.60
C ILE A 482 4.11 -25.47 12.90
N ASN A 483 2.91 -25.31 13.46
CA ASN A 483 2.01 -26.45 13.69
C ASN A 483 1.48 -26.96 12.34
N ASN A 484 1.64 -28.27 12.08
CA ASN A 484 1.10 -28.91 10.87
C ASN A 484 -0.03 -29.89 11.19
N THR A 485 -0.13 -30.33 12.44
CA THR A 485 -1.27 -31.07 12.99
C THR A 485 -1.48 -30.60 14.44
N ARG A 486 -2.49 -31.13 15.14
CA ARG A 486 -2.76 -30.76 16.54
C ARG A 486 -1.56 -31.01 17.48
N ASN A 487 -0.78 -32.07 17.23
CA ASN A 487 0.35 -32.48 18.07
C ASN A 487 1.68 -32.49 17.31
N GLY A 488 1.66 -32.14 16.03
CA GLY A 488 2.82 -32.17 15.14
C GLY A 488 3.18 -30.75 14.72
N TYR A 489 4.47 -30.48 14.75
CA TYR A 489 5.04 -29.23 14.24
C TYR A 489 6.08 -29.52 13.15
N THR A 490 6.40 -28.52 12.36
CA THR A 490 7.57 -28.41 11.47
C THR A 490 8.27 -27.09 11.79
N ASN A 491 9.22 -26.68 10.97
CA ASN A 491 9.89 -25.39 11.09
C ASN A 491 9.77 -24.61 9.77
N PHE A 492 9.76 -23.28 9.84
CA PHE A 492 9.75 -22.40 8.67
C PHE A 492 10.94 -22.65 7.73
N ILE A 493 12.14 -22.89 8.27
CA ILE A 493 13.34 -23.19 7.46
C ILE A 493 13.18 -24.50 6.68
N ILE A 494 12.54 -25.52 7.27
CA ILE A 494 12.21 -26.76 6.58
C ILE A 494 11.20 -26.50 5.45
N LYS A 495 10.22 -25.61 5.66
CA LYS A 495 9.26 -25.21 4.63
C LYS A 495 9.94 -24.49 3.46
N LEU A 496 10.88 -23.58 3.72
CA LEU A 496 11.70 -22.93 2.69
C LEU A 496 12.53 -23.94 1.89
N ALA A 497 13.20 -24.88 2.56
CA ALA A 497 13.98 -25.93 1.90
C ALA A 497 13.11 -26.84 1.02
N ASN A 498 11.94 -27.24 1.52
CA ASN A 498 10.99 -28.03 0.75
C ASN A 498 10.46 -27.27 -0.48
N PHE A 499 10.14 -25.99 -0.32
CA PHE A 499 9.73 -25.13 -1.41
C PHE A 499 10.81 -25.04 -2.51
N TYR A 500 12.06 -24.75 -2.13
CA TYR A 500 13.19 -24.74 -3.06
C TYR A 500 13.35 -26.08 -3.78
N ASN A 501 13.37 -27.20 -3.05
CA ASN A 501 13.50 -28.53 -3.63
C ASN A 501 12.36 -28.86 -4.61
N GLN A 502 11.12 -28.46 -4.29
CA GLN A 502 9.98 -28.62 -5.19
C GLN A 502 10.15 -27.81 -6.48
N LYS A 503 10.69 -26.60 -6.40
CA LYS A 503 10.98 -25.77 -7.58
C LYS A 503 12.05 -26.36 -8.46
N ILE A 504 13.12 -26.89 -7.88
CA ILE A 504 14.15 -27.62 -8.62
C ILE A 504 13.55 -28.79 -9.40
N VAL A 505 12.68 -29.59 -8.76
CA VAL A 505 11.98 -30.69 -9.42
C VAL A 505 11.03 -30.19 -10.52
N GLU A 506 10.34 -29.08 -10.29
CA GLU A 506 9.46 -28.46 -11.28
C GLU A 506 10.25 -28.02 -12.53
N PHE A 507 11.38 -27.34 -12.35
CA PHE A 507 12.24 -26.90 -13.46
C PHE A 507 12.74 -28.07 -14.30
N MET A 508 13.11 -29.19 -13.66
CA MET A 508 13.51 -30.41 -14.36
C MET A 508 12.34 -31.06 -15.12
N LYS A 509 11.15 -31.12 -14.53
CA LYS A 509 9.96 -31.75 -15.15
C LYS A 509 9.38 -30.95 -16.31
N LEU A 510 9.55 -29.64 -16.28
CA LEU A 510 9.10 -28.74 -17.34
C LEU A 510 10.15 -28.53 -18.44
N ASP A 511 11.30 -29.22 -18.39
CA ASP A 511 12.43 -29.06 -19.31
C ASP A 511 12.98 -27.62 -19.42
N ILE A 512 12.71 -26.76 -18.43
CA ILE A 512 13.12 -25.35 -18.42
C ILE A 512 14.65 -25.20 -18.51
N LEU A 513 15.39 -26.11 -17.87
CA LEU A 513 16.85 -26.09 -17.91
C LEU A 513 17.39 -26.36 -19.32
N ARG A 514 16.70 -27.20 -20.09
CA ARG A 514 17.04 -27.49 -21.49
C ARG A 514 16.66 -26.33 -22.38
N ASP A 515 15.45 -25.81 -22.21
CA ASP A 515 14.93 -24.68 -22.97
C ASP A 515 15.86 -23.45 -22.86
N LEU A 516 16.55 -23.30 -21.72
CA LEU A 516 17.48 -22.20 -21.43
C LEU A 516 18.97 -22.54 -21.62
N GLU A 517 19.30 -23.72 -22.15
CA GLU A 517 20.68 -24.16 -22.39
C GLU A 517 21.54 -24.09 -21.12
N ILE A 518 20.99 -24.60 -20.01
CA ILE A 518 21.64 -24.71 -18.70
C ILE A 518 21.54 -26.14 -18.15
N GLU A 519 21.43 -27.14 -19.02
CA GLU A 519 21.35 -28.56 -18.64
C GLU A 519 22.51 -29.03 -17.76
N LYS A 520 23.68 -28.39 -17.81
CA LYS A 520 24.79 -28.64 -16.86
C LYS A 520 24.37 -28.54 -15.39
N TYR A 521 23.36 -27.73 -15.08
CA TYR A 521 22.81 -27.64 -13.72
C TYR A 521 22.00 -28.86 -13.33
N LYS A 522 21.53 -29.68 -14.28
CA LYS A 522 20.79 -30.91 -13.98
C LYS A 522 21.66 -31.91 -13.23
N GLU A 523 22.91 -32.08 -13.66
CA GLU A 523 23.90 -32.95 -12.99
C GLU A 523 24.23 -32.37 -11.61
N LYS A 524 24.56 -31.08 -11.54
CA LYS A 524 24.79 -30.37 -10.27
C LYS A 524 23.62 -30.53 -9.30
N LEU A 525 22.37 -30.35 -9.75
CA LEU A 525 21.17 -30.47 -8.91
C LEU A 525 20.82 -31.91 -8.52
N GLN A 526 21.34 -32.90 -9.25
CA GLN A 526 21.24 -34.32 -8.89
C GLN A 526 22.32 -34.71 -7.87
N GLU A 527 23.52 -34.13 -7.98
CA GLU A 527 24.66 -34.33 -7.08
C GLU A 527 24.52 -33.57 -5.76
N ASP A 528 24.13 -32.29 -5.83
CA ASP A 528 23.71 -31.46 -4.72
C ASP A 528 22.45 -32.08 -4.12
N LYS A 529 22.63 -33.02 -3.20
CA LYS A 529 21.51 -33.64 -2.46
C LYS A 529 20.53 -32.56 -2.04
N LEU A 530 19.24 -32.78 -2.30
CA LEU A 530 18.16 -31.86 -1.90
C LEU A 530 18.38 -31.34 -0.48
N LEU A 531 18.14 -30.05 -0.27
CA LEU A 531 18.31 -29.40 1.03
C LEU A 531 17.48 -30.13 2.09
N LYS A 532 18.11 -30.51 3.19
CA LYS A 532 17.48 -31.25 4.29
C LYS A 532 17.91 -30.68 5.63
N TYR A 533 16.92 -30.29 6.42
CA TYR A 533 17.07 -29.88 7.81
C TYR A 533 16.16 -30.73 8.69
N THR A 534 16.58 -31.00 9.91
CA THR A 534 15.76 -31.75 10.87
C THR A 534 15.19 -30.84 11.95
N LYS A 535 14.01 -31.19 12.48
CA LYS A 535 13.39 -30.43 13.59
C LYS A 535 14.29 -30.39 14.82
N GLN A 536 14.95 -31.52 15.13
CA GLN A 536 15.85 -31.64 16.28
C GLN A 536 17.08 -30.73 16.14
N GLU A 537 17.69 -30.68 14.96
CA GLU A 537 18.83 -29.79 14.68
C GLU A 537 18.45 -28.31 14.90
N LEU A 538 17.36 -27.85 14.27
CA LEU A 538 16.95 -26.45 14.37
C LEU A 538 16.53 -26.07 15.80
N ARG A 539 15.87 -26.98 16.50
CA ARG A 539 15.53 -26.79 17.91
C ARG A 539 16.76 -26.70 18.80
N LYS A 540 17.77 -27.56 18.58
CA LYS A 540 19.04 -27.50 19.31
C LYS A 540 19.77 -26.17 19.08
N ILE A 541 19.75 -25.65 17.84
CA ILE A 541 20.31 -24.33 17.53
C ILE A 541 19.60 -23.23 18.34
N HIS A 542 18.26 -23.23 18.36
CA HIS A 542 17.47 -22.28 19.14
C HIS A 542 17.77 -22.39 20.64
N GLU A 543 17.79 -23.60 21.18
CA GLU A 543 18.06 -23.85 22.61
C GLU A 543 19.48 -23.38 23.01
N ASN A 544 20.50 -23.60 22.16
CA ASN A 544 21.85 -23.11 22.43
C ASN A 544 21.91 -21.59 22.55
N TYR A 545 21.17 -20.84 21.73
CA TYR A 545 21.13 -19.37 21.83
C TYR A 545 20.45 -18.86 23.10
N ASN A 546 19.54 -19.64 23.70
CA ASN A 546 18.89 -19.28 24.96
C ASN A 546 19.83 -19.50 26.15
N ILE A 547 20.68 -20.53 26.11
CA ILE A 547 21.69 -20.81 27.15
C ILE A 547 22.70 -19.65 27.27
N ASP A 548 23.03 -18.99 26.16
CA ASP A 548 23.98 -17.85 26.15
C ASP A 548 23.35 -16.50 26.59
N LYS A 549 22.04 -16.45 26.86
CA LYS A 549 21.33 -15.24 27.31
C LYS A 549 21.07 -15.22 28.83
N ASP A 550 21.17 -16.36 29.50
CA ASP A 550 21.09 -16.54 30.95
C ASP A 550 22.49 -16.47 31.59
#